data_AF-A0A2V9Y3L3-F1
#
_entry.id   AF-A0A2V9Y3L3-F1
#
_cell.length_a   1.000
_cell.length_b   1.000
_cell.length_c   1.000
_cell.angle_alpha   90.00
_cell.angle_beta   90.00
_cell.angle_gamma   90.00
#
_symmetry.space_group_name_H-M   'P 1'
#
loop_
_entity.id
_entity.type
_entity.pdbx_description
1 polymer ?
#
loop_
_entity_poly.entity_id
_entity_poly.type
_entity_poly.pdbx_seq_one_letter_code
_entity_poly.pdbx_strand_id
1 'polypeptide(L)'
;MVLSPDGHYAALLNDGYGTQETRAQQSISVLNLDTNQITEFPDARFSDVAHQSYFIGLAFSSDGKHLYASVGSLTDPTGVRPGDLGNGIAVYSFSAGKVAPERFIPIPLQPLSTGKKLAVGLTAPPHMAIPYPAGMAVISSGGHDKLLVANNLSDNAMLLDP
;
A
#
# COMPACT_ATOMS: atom_id res chain seq x y z
N MET A 1 3.02 -7.19 8.15
CA MET A 1 2.38 -8.52 8.12
C MET A 1 0.93 -8.37 8.55
N VAL A 2 0.02 -9.15 7.96
CA VAL A 2 -1.40 -9.24 8.36
C VAL A 2 -1.88 -10.69 8.23
N LEU A 3 -2.83 -11.10 9.06
CA LEU A 3 -3.49 -12.41 8.96
C LEU A 3 -4.76 -12.32 8.13
N SER A 4 -5.05 -13.33 7.32
CA SER A 4 -6.35 -13.46 6.68
C SER A 4 -7.46 -13.59 7.73
N PRO A 5 -8.68 -13.11 7.46
CA PRO A 5 -9.77 -13.17 8.44
C PRO A 5 -10.12 -14.58 8.92
N ASP A 6 -9.89 -15.58 8.06
CA ASP A 6 -10.09 -17.00 8.37
C ASP A 6 -8.91 -17.64 9.11
N GLY A 7 -7.79 -16.93 9.28
CA GLY A 7 -6.60 -17.38 9.99
C GLY A 7 -5.75 -18.42 9.27
N HIS A 8 -6.05 -18.76 8.01
CA HIS A 8 -5.29 -19.77 7.24
C HIS A 8 -4.03 -19.21 6.58
N TYR A 9 -3.93 -17.89 6.44
CA TYR A 9 -2.82 -17.25 5.74
C TYR A 9 -2.25 -16.06 6.52
N ALA A 10 -0.94 -15.89 6.43
CA ALA A 10 -0.26 -14.65 6.80
C ALA A 10 0.34 -14.01 5.54
N ALA A 11 0.03 -12.74 5.29
CA ALA A 11 0.61 -11.96 4.21
C ALA A 11 1.69 -11.03 4.76
N LEU A 12 2.84 -10.99 4.10
CA LEU A 12 4.00 -10.19 4.44
C LEU A 12 4.32 -9.27 3.28
N LEU A 13 4.58 -8.00 3.58
CA LEU A 13 4.93 -7.00 2.59
C LEU A 13 6.44 -6.85 2.59
N ASN A 14 7.08 -7.13 1.46
CA ASN A 14 8.53 -7.04 1.29
C ASN A 14 8.85 -5.81 0.45
N ASP A 15 9.21 -4.72 1.14
CA ASP A 15 9.47 -3.39 0.58
C ASP A 15 10.98 -3.11 0.34
N GLY A 16 11.80 -4.16 0.30
CA GLY A 16 13.24 -4.07 0.01
C GLY A 16 13.59 -4.07 -1.47
N TYR A 17 14.86 -4.32 -1.81
CA TYR A 17 15.33 -4.40 -3.21
C TYR A 17 14.90 -5.69 -3.95
N GLY A 18 14.21 -6.60 -3.28
CA GLY A 18 13.93 -7.93 -3.81
C GLY A 18 15.19 -8.80 -3.93
N THR A 19 15.02 -9.98 -4.53
CA THR A 19 16.10 -10.93 -4.83
C THR A 19 16.18 -11.20 -6.34
N GLN A 20 17.11 -12.04 -6.79
CA GLN A 20 17.13 -12.46 -8.19
C GLN A 20 15.85 -13.24 -8.54
N GLU A 21 15.33 -14.05 -7.63
CA GLU A 21 14.09 -14.82 -7.76
C GLU A 21 12.87 -13.90 -7.92
N THR A 22 12.85 -12.75 -7.23
CA THR A 22 11.81 -11.73 -7.40
C THR A 22 12.13 -10.72 -8.52
N ARG A 23 13.24 -10.91 -9.25
CA ARG A 23 13.70 -10.04 -10.34
C ARG A 23 13.94 -8.59 -9.89
N ALA A 24 14.48 -8.41 -8.67
CA ALA A 24 14.66 -7.10 -8.04
C ALA A 24 13.36 -6.28 -7.92
N GLN A 25 12.22 -6.98 -7.79
CA GLN A 25 10.92 -6.38 -7.53
C GLN A 25 10.54 -6.58 -6.07
N GLN A 26 9.84 -5.60 -5.53
CA GLN A 26 9.14 -5.74 -4.27
C GLN A 26 7.96 -6.70 -4.42
N SER A 27 7.57 -7.31 -3.31
CA SER A 27 6.66 -8.45 -3.33
C SER A 27 5.74 -8.52 -2.12
N ILE A 28 4.70 -9.33 -2.25
CA ILE A 28 3.92 -9.83 -1.12
C ILE A 28 4.23 -11.31 -1.00
N SER A 29 4.73 -11.76 0.15
CA SER A 29 4.78 -13.20 0.46
C SER A 29 3.52 -13.62 1.18
N VAL A 30 3.03 -14.82 0.89
CA VAL A 30 1.92 -15.44 1.59
C VAL A 30 2.39 -16.75 2.19
N LEU A 31 2.35 -16.84 3.52
CA LEU A 31 2.54 -18.06 4.29
C LEU A 31 1.17 -18.72 4.47
N ASN A 32 1.02 -19.95 3.97
CA ASN A 32 -0.07 -20.83 4.36
C ASN A 32 0.26 -21.42 5.74
N LEU A 33 -0.59 -21.13 6.73
CA LEU A 33 -0.38 -21.50 8.13
C LEU A 33 -0.73 -22.96 8.41
N ASP A 34 -1.55 -23.60 7.58
CA ASP A 34 -1.89 -25.02 7.70
C ASP A 34 -0.75 -25.91 7.21
N THR A 35 -0.08 -25.50 6.13
CA THR A 35 0.97 -26.30 5.46
C THR A 35 2.38 -25.80 5.74
N ASN A 36 2.53 -24.63 6.36
CA ASN A 36 3.79 -23.94 6.58
C ASN A 36 4.57 -23.67 5.28
N GLN A 37 3.86 -23.49 4.16
CA GLN A 37 4.45 -23.17 2.86
C GLN A 37 4.34 -21.68 2.56
N ILE A 38 5.44 -21.07 2.14
CA ILE A 38 5.48 -19.67 1.71
C ILE A 38 5.52 -19.57 0.18
N THR A 39 4.72 -18.67 -0.39
CA THR A 39 4.75 -18.32 -1.81
C THR A 39 4.98 -16.82 -1.95
N GLU A 40 5.83 -16.44 -2.90
CA GLU A 40 6.19 -15.05 -3.18
C GLU A 40 5.39 -14.53 -4.39
N PHE A 41 4.90 -13.29 -4.33
CA PHE A 41 4.23 -12.61 -5.43
C PHE A 41 4.93 -11.26 -5.72
N PRO A 42 5.97 -11.26 -6.58
CA PRO A 42 6.61 -10.04 -7.06
C PRO A 42 5.66 -9.20 -7.91
N ASP A 43 5.79 -7.88 -7.82
CA ASP A 43 4.95 -6.95 -8.55
C ASP A 43 5.80 -5.95 -9.35
N ALA A 44 5.68 -6.03 -10.68
CA ALA A 44 6.45 -5.22 -11.62
C ALA A 44 6.18 -3.71 -11.51
N ARG A 45 5.11 -3.29 -10.83
CA ARG A 45 4.84 -1.88 -10.52
C ARG A 45 5.82 -1.29 -9.49
N PHE A 46 6.63 -2.14 -8.84
CA PHE A 46 7.56 -1.79 -7.76
C PHE A 46 8.95 -2.43 -8.00
N SER A 47 9.51 -2.22 -9.20
CA SER A 47 10.89 -2.58 -9.51
C SER A 47 11.90 -1.56 -8.97
N ASP A 48 13.18 -1.90 -9.04
CA ASP A 48 14.33 -1.03 -8.71
C ASP A 48 14.40 0.29 -9.50
N VAL A 49 13.75 0.35 -10.65
CA VAL A 49 13.63 1.55 -11.49
C VAL A 49 12.28 2.26 -11.36
N ALA A 50 11.36 1.75 -10.54
CA ALA A 50 10.07 2.40 -10.31
C ALA A 50 10.23 3.66 -9.45
N HIS A 51 9.34 4.63 -9.64
CA HIS A 51 9.32 5.86 -8.84
C HIS A 51 8.47 5.74 -7.57
N GLN A 52 7.88 4.57 -7.35
CA GLN A 52 7.08 4.24 -6.19
C GLN A 52 7.61 2.95 -5.56
N SER A 53 7.38 2.80 -4.26
CA SER A 53 7.63 1.59 -3.51
C SER A 53 6.43 1.27 -2.62
N TYR A 54 6.33 0.02 -2.21
CA TYR A 54 5.64 -0.29 -0.97
C TYR A 54 6.24 0.51 0.19
N PHE A 55 5.40 0.68 1.22
CA PHE A 55 5.82 1.23 2.49
C PHE A 55 5.25 0.35 3.62
N ILE A 56 5.11 0.88 4.83
CA ILE A 56 4.65 0.10 5.99
C ILE A 56 3.11 0.13 6.12
N GLY A 57 2.43 -0.80 5.45
CA GLY A 57 0.98 -0.98 5.63
C GLY A 57 0.40 -2.09 4.78
N LEU A 58 -0.25 -3.06 5.42
CA LEU A 58 -0.94 -4.16 4.77
C LEU A 58 -2.21 -4.52 5.55
N ALA A 59 -3.34 -4.66 4.87
CA ALA A 59 -4.61 -5.07 5.49
C ALA A 59 -5.37 -6.05 4.58
N PHE A 60 -6.13 -6.98 5.18
CA PHE A 60 -7.13 -7.77 4.47
C PHE A 60 -8.50 -7.09 4.54
N SER A 61 -9.29 -7.20 3.47
CA SER A 61 -10.75 -6.96 3.55
C SER A 61 -11.39 -7.89 4.57
N SER A 62 -12.52 -7.49 5.13
CA SER A 62 -13.24 -8.29 6.13
C SER A 62 -13.72 -9.63 5.59
N ASP A 63 -13.98 -9.73 4.28
CA ASP A 63 -14.34 -10.96 3.59
C ASP A 63 -13.14 -11.80 3.12
N GLY A 64 -11.92 -11.31 3.35
CA GLY A 64 -10.67 -11.99 3.01
C GLY A 64 -10.33 -12.03 1.52
N LYS A 65 -11.12 -11.40 0.65
CA LYS A 65 -10.93 -11.44 -0.81
C LYS A 65 -10.00 -10.38 -1.36
N HIS A 66 -9.62 -9.38 -0.57
CA HIS A 66 -8.72 -8.33 -1.00
C HIS A 66 -7.59 -8.10 0.00
N LEU A 67 -6.42 -7.74 -0.53
CA LEU A 67 -5.31 -7.17 0.21
C LEU A 67 -5.12 -5.71 -0.19
N TYR A 68 -4.86 -4.86 0.79
CA TYR A 68 -4.58 -3.44 0.63
C TYR A 68 -3.15 -3.19 1.07
N ALA A 69 -2.29 -2.77 0.15
CA ALA A 69 -0.88 -2.47 0.42
C ALA A 69 -0.60 -0.97 0.27
N SER A 70 0.15 -0.42 1.22
CA SER A 70 0.57 0.97 1.21
C SER A 70 1.63 1.24 0.15
N VAL A 71 1.47 2.32 -0.61
CA VAL A 71 2.39 2.76 -1.67
C VAL A 71 2.77 4.22 -1.49
N GLY A 72 4.07 4.52 -1.63
CA GLY A 72 4.62 5.87 -1.60
C GLY A 72 5.55 6.16 -2.78
N SER A 73 5.54 7.41 -3.21
CA SER A 73 6.40 8.03 -4.22
C SER A 73 6.73 9.46 -3.79
N LEU A 74 8.03 9.75 -3.66
CA LEU A 74 8.49 11.11 -3.36
C LEU A 74 8.75 11.94 -4.62
N THR A 75 8.95 11.27 -5.77
CA THR A 75 9.34 11.94 -7.03
C THR A 75 8.17 12.20 -7.97
N ASP A 76 7.09 11.42 -7.86
CA ASP A 76 5.81 11.69 -8.53
C ASP A 76 4.64 11.24 -7.63
N PRO A 77 4.36 11.96 -6.54
CA PRO A 77 3.31 11.60 -5.58
C PRO A 77 1.90 11.55 -6.18
N THR A 78 1.70 12.11 -7.38
CA THR A 78 0.40 12.16 -8.08
C THR A 78 0.28 11.16 -9.23
N GLY A 79 1.36 10.43 -9.57
CA GLY A 79 1.36 9.46 -10.67
C GLY A 79 1.06 10.07 -12.04
N VAL A 80 1.54 11.29 -12.31
CA VAL A 80 1.29 11.96 -13.61
C VAL A 80 2.19 11.42 -14.72
N ARG A 81 3.33 10.80 -14.38
CA ARG A 81 4.24 10.20 -15.35
C ARG A 81 3.71 8.83 -15.79
N PRO A 82 3.84 8.47 -17.08
CA PRO A 82 3.42 7.17 -17.56
C PRO A 82 4.06 6.02 -16.78
N GLY A 83 3.23 5.14 -16.21
CA GLY A 83 3.67 3.99 -15.42
C GLY A 83 3.85 4.25 -13.92
N ASP A 84 3.83 5.51 -13.49
CA ASP A 84 3.87 5.86 -12.07
C ASP A 84 2.46 5.74 -11.48
N LEU A 85 2.36 5.17 -10.28
CA LEU A 85 1.10 5.09 -9.52
C LEU A 85 0.88 6.34 -8.66
N GLY A 86 1.96 6.92 -8.16
CA GLY A 86 1.95 7.93 -7.11
C GLY A 86 1.68 7.36 -5.71
N ASN A 87 1.22 8.23 -4.81
CA ASN A 87 0.91 7.85 -3.43
C ASN A 87 -0.49 7.26 -3.33
N GLY A 88 -0.63 6.15 -2.62
CA GLY A 88 -1.93 5.53 -2.49
C GLY A 88 -1.89 4.10 -1.99
N ILE A 89 -2.93 3.35 -2.36
CA ILE A 89 -3.17 2.00 -1.88
C ILE A 89 -3.26 1.08 -3.09
N ALA A 90 -2.33 0.14 -3.20
CA ALA A 90 -2.44 -0.94 -4.16
C ALA A 90 -3.43 -2.00 -3.63
N VAL A 91 -4.42 -2.32 -4.46
CA VAL A 91 -5.43 -3.31 -4.15
C VAL A 91 -5.13 -4.58 -4.94
N TYR A 92 -5.18 -5.71 -4.24
CA TYR A 92 -4.98 -7.03 -4.82
C TYR A 92 -6.20 -7.89 -4.54
N SER A 93 -6.56 -8.70 -5.52
CA SER A 93 -7.43 -9.85 -5.27
C SER A 93 -6.64 -10.92 -4.52
N PHE A 94 -7.33 -11.59 -3.61
CA PHE A 94 -6.81 -12.70 -2.83
C PHE A 94 -7.75 -13.91 -2.93
N SER A 95 -7.21 -15.07 -3.27
CA SER A 95 -7.97 -16.32 -3.29
C SER A 95 -7.06 -17.50 -3.05
N ALA A 96 -7.37 -18.31 -2.04
CA ALA A 96 -6.65 -19.55 -1.71
C ALA A 96 -5.11 -19.37 -1.66
N GLY A 97 -4.63 -18.30 -1.03
CA GLY A 97 -3.21 -18.00 -0.91
C GLY A 97 -2.56 -17.41 -2.16
N LYS A 98 -3.32 -17.07 -3.21
CA LYS A 98 -2.85 -16.38 -4.41
C LYS A 98 -3.17 -14.89 -4.34
N VAL A 99 -2.22 -14.07 -4.78
CA VAL A 99 -2.31 -12.61 -4.83
C VAL A 99 -2.21 -12.17 -6.29
N ALA A 100 -3.10 -11.29 -6.74
CA ALA A 100 -3.00 -10.69 -8.07
C ALA A 100 -3.38 -9.19 -8.03
N PRO A 101 -2.59 -8.31 -8.68
CA PRO A 101 -2.93 -6.89 -8.82
C PRO A 101 -4.35 -6.69 -9.35
N GLU A 102 -5.12 -5.81 -8.72
CA GLU A 102 -6.49 -5.52 -9.14
C GLU A 102 -6.65 -4.07 -9.56
N ARG A 103 -6.33 -3.12 -8.68
CA ARG A 103 -6.50 -1.69 -8.92
C ARG A 103 -5.66 -0.85 -7.95
N PHE A 104 -5.82 0.47 -8.03
CA PHE A 104 -5.12 1.43 -7.19
C PHE A 104 -6.08 2.52 -6.70
N ILE A 105 -5.98 2.88 -5.42
CA ILE A 105 -6.73 3.98 -4.80
C ILE A 105 -5.74 5.12 -4.56
N PRO A 106 -5.80 6.23 -5.31
CA PRO A 106 -4.89 7.34 -5.11
C PRO A 106 -5.21 8.07 -3.80
N ILE A 107 -4.17 8.52 -3.10
CA ILE A 107 -4.31 9.48 -2.01
C ILE A 107 -3.99 10.86 -2.57
N PRO A 108 -4.96 11.79 -2.60
CA PRO A 108 -4.73 13.12 -3.14
C PRO A 108 -3.85 13.95 -2.20
N LEU A 109 -3.20 14.96 -2.77
CA LEU A 109 -2.50 15.99 -2.02
C LEU A 109 -3.41 16.56 -0.93
N GLN A 110 -2.82 16.85 0.23
CA GLN A 110 -3.56 17.37 1.38
C GLN A 110 -3.10 18.78 1.71
N PRO A 111 -3.98 19.65 2.24
CA PRO A 111 -3.56 20.94 2.76
C PRO A 111 -2.48 20.77 3.82
N LEU A 112 -1.43 21.57 3.75
CA LEU A 112 -0.41 21.61 4.79
C LEU A 112 -0.99 22.28 6.04
N SER A 113 -0.90 21.59 7.18
CA SER A 113 -1.37 22.11 8.46
C SER A 113 -0.72 23.44 8.84
N THR A 114 -1.48 24.32 9.49
CA THR A 114 -1.02 25.68 9.86
C THR A 114 0.27 25.61 10.68
N GLY A 115 1.27 26.41 10.31
CA GLY A 115 2.57 26.46 10.98
C GLY A 115 3.51 25.29 10.65
N LYS A 116 3.08 24.31 9.84
CA LYS A 116 3.95 23.23 9.35
C LYS A 116 4.66 23.65 8.07
N LYS A 117 5.77 22.98 7.82
CA LYS A 117 6.59 23.12 6.61
C LYS A 117 6.77 21.75 6.00
N LEU A 118 6.82 21.71 4.67
CA LEU A 118 7.22 20.51 3.96
C LEU A 118 8.68 20.17 4.32
N ALA A 119 9.00 18.88 4.45
CA ALA A 119 10.34 18.44 4.77
C ALA A 119 11.35 18.86 3.68
N VAL A 120 12.59 19.11 4.08
CA VAL A 120 13.68 19.48 3.16
C VAL A 120 13.87 18.37 2.12
N GLY A 121 13.96 18.74 0.84
CA GLY A 121 14.15 17.81 -0.27
C GLY A 121 12.86 17.29 -0.89
N LEU A 122 11.70 17.55 -0.29
CA LEU A 122 10.40 17.24 -0.90
C LEU A 122 9.88 18.43 -1.70
N THR A 123 9.13 18.14 -2.77
CA THR A 123 8.48 19.16 -3.61
C THR A 123 6.97 18.91 -3.64
N ALA A 124 6.19 19.96 -3.39
CA ALA A 124 4.75 19.97 -3.49
C ALA A 124 4.28 21.36 -3.95
N PRO A 125 3.06 21.49 -4.50
CA PRO A 125 2.44 22.80 -4.71
C PRO A 125 2.41 23.64 -3.42
N PRO A 126 2.42 24.98 -3.52
CA PRO A 126 2.34 25.84 -2.34
C PRO A 126 1.17 25.47 -1.42
N HIS A 127 1.45 25.42 -0.11
CA HIS A 127 0.47 25.09 0.93
C HIS A 127 -0.10 23.65 0.88
N MET A 128 0.53 22.75 0.13
CA MET A 128 0.15 21.33 0.07
C MET A 128 1.21 20.41 0.69
N ALA A 129 0.77 19.23 1.08
CA ALA A 129 1.56 18.08 1.48
C ALA A 129 1.36 16.93 0.48
N ILE A 130 2.34 16.02 0.43
CA ILE A 130 2.36 14.84 -0.44
C ILE A 130 2.22 13.55 0.38
N PRO A 131 1.07 13.31 1.02
CA PRO A 131 0.91 12.18 1.91
C PRO A 131 0.97 10.85 1.17
N TYR A 132 1.43 9.84 1.89
CA TYR A 132 1.31 8.44 1.53
C TYR A 132 0.89 7.65 2.77
N PRO A 133 0.22 6.49 2.62
CA PRO A 133 -0.20 5.71 3.78
C PRO A 133 1.01 5.25 4.59
N ALA A 134 0.90 5.28 5.91
CA ALA A 134 1.91 4.78 6.86
C ALA A 134 1.33 3.79 7.88
N GLY A 135 0.03 3.54 7.79
CA GLY A 135 -0.70 2.57 8.58
C GLY A 135 -2.14 2.53 8.07
N MET A 136 -2.73 1.35 8.07
CA MET A 136 -4.10 1.15 7.60
C MET A 136 -4.81 0.12 8.44
N ALA A 137 -6.11 0.32 8.64
CA ALA A 137 -7.01 -0.65 9.24
C ALA A 137 -8.31 -0.71 8.44
N VAL A 138 -8.87 -1.92 8.33
CA VAL A 138 -10.23 -2.11 7.79
C VAL A 138 -11.24 -1.96 8.92
N ILE A 139 -12.26 -1.14 8.67
CA ILE A 139 -13.44 -0.99 9.52
C ILE A 139 -14.61 -1.58 8.75
N SER A 140 -15.16 -2.69 9.23
CA SER A 140 -16.35 -3.30 8.63
C SER A 140 -17.60 -2.81 9.37
N SER A 141 -18.57 -2.28 8.62
CA SER A 141 -19.87 -1.88 9.16
C SER A 141 -20.98 -2.16 8.15
N GLY A 142 -22.01 -2.89 8.56
CA GLY A 142 -23.18 -3.17 7.72
C GLY A 142 -22.87 -3.93 6.43
N GLY A 143 -21.81 -4.76 6.41
CA GLY A 143 -21.38 -5.51 5.22
C GLY A 143 -20.53 -4.71 4.23
N HIS A 144 -20.12 -3.49 4.60
CA HIS A 144 -19.23 -2.64 3.80
C HIS A 144 -17.94 -2.36 4.56
N ASP A 145 -16.82 -2.50 3.86
CA ASP A 145 -15.51 -2.13 4.39
C ASP A 145 -15.22 -0.66 4.13
N LYS A 146 -14.54 -0.04 5.08
CA LYS A 146 -13.85 1.25 4.92
C LYS A 146 -12.39 1.09 5.32
N LEU A 147 -11.51 1.85 4.70
CA LEU A 147 -10.10 1.93 5.09
C LEU A 147 -9.85 3.18 5.93
N LEU A 148 -9.49 2.99 7.19
CA LEU A 148 -8.91 4.05 8.01
C LEU A 148 -7.40 4.09 7.76
N VAL A 149 -6.93 5.20 7.20
CA VAL A 149 -5.57 5.36 6.72
C VAL A 149 -4.88 6.47 7.49
N ALA A 150 -3.79 6.16 8.16
CA ALA A 150 -2.89 7.15 8.75
C ALA A 150 -1.90 7.60 7.68
N ASN A 151 -1.88 8.88 7.35
CA ASN A 151 -1.01 9.39 6.31
C ASN A 151 0.28 9.97 6.89
N ASN A 152 1.40 9.60 6.29
CA ASN A 152 2.64 10.31 6.50
C ASN A 152 2.56 11.74 5.92
N LEU A 153 3.41 12.63 6.39
CA LEU A 153 3.65 13.99 5.87
C LEU A 153 2.47 14.99 5.89
N SER A 154 1.29 14.61 6.37
CA SER A 154 0.09 15.49 6.37
C SER A 154 -0.57 15.69 7.73
N ASP A 155 -0.06 15.07 8.79
CA ASP A 155 -0.64 15.12 10.14
C ASP A 155 -2.15 14.76 10.16
N ASN A 156 -2.60 13.84 9.29
CA ASN A 156 -4.00 13.46 9.20
C ASN A 156 -4.22 11.94 9.10
N ALA A 157 -5.48 11.56 9.27
CA ALA A 157 -5.99 10.26 8.90
C ALA A 157 -7.22 10.43 7.99
N MET A 158 -7.42 9.51 7.07
CA MET A 158 -8.52 9.51 6.10
C MET A 158 -9.35 8.25 6.23
N LEU A 159 -10.66 8.37 6.00
CA LEU A 159 -11.56 7.23 5.86
C LEU A 159 -11.94 7.12 4.39
N LEU A 160 -11.57 6.01 3.76
CA LEU A 160 -11.79 5.77 2.33
C LEU A 160 -12.78 4.62 2.14
N ASP A 161 -13.58 4.73 1.07
CA ASP A 161 -14.34 3.60 0.55
C ASP A 161 -13.41 2.84 -0.43
N PRO A 162 -13.02 1.59 -0.11
CA PRO A 162 -12.03 0.85 -0.85
C PRO A 162 -12.53 0.49 -2.24
#